data_AF-A0A7S4NP58-F1
#
_entry.id   AF-A0A7S4NP58-F1
#
_cell.length_a   1.000
_cell.length_b   1.000
_cell.length_c   1.000
_cell.angle_alpha   90.00
_cell.angle_beta   90.00
_cell.angle_gamma   90.00
#
_symmetry.space_group_name_H-M   'P 1'
#
loop_
_entity.id
_entity.type
_entity.pdbx_description
1 polymer ?
#
loop_
_entity_poly.entity_id
_entity_poly.type
_entity_poly.pdbx_seq_one_letter_code
_entity_poly.pdbx_strand_id
1 'polypeptide(L)'
;LESIDSVMSADSFEEFMLQPLIDTFARRSDFSEHTYLYVQLFLKNLVQRTNAHNLKRLIQELSNSAEKHDPEFVGRVKNYLGKSDPFRFAGISSDLIKMQSHDHIQSSQALTQIYRSYSSPNPPPLELLQELPVLNFLVDSLFCPRRRSFSREMEDRIVFLLSLACASPPLSADNCPSSSSSSSSS
;
A
#
# COMPACT_ATOMS: atom_id res chain seq x y z
N LEU A 1 18.00 19.83 5.48
CA LEU A 1 18.48 18.97 6.57
C LEU A 1 18.15 19.59 7.93
N GLU A 2 18.43 20.88 8.17
CA GLU A 2 18.02 21.58 9.42
C GLU A 2 16.53 21.46 9.78
N SER A 3 15.64 21.46 8.78
CA SER A 3 14.19 21.33 9.02
C SER A 3 13.76 19.94 9.50
N ILE A 4 14.55 18.88 9.29
CA ILE A 4 14.22 17.51 9.71
C ILE A 4 14.73 17.25 11.13
N ASP A 5 15.93 17.75 11.48
CA ASP A 5 16.45 17.63 12.85
C ASP A 5 15.57 18.38 13.86
N SER A 6 15.06 19.56 13.49
CA SER A 6 14.08 20.31 14.30
C SER A 6 12.79 19.49 14.56
N VAL A 7 12.40 18.69 13.57
CA VAL A 7 11.18 17.86 13.59
C VAL A 7 11.39 16.55 14.37
N MET A 8 12.62 16.04 14.43
CA MET A 8 12.98 14.82 15.18
C MET A 8 13.28 15.06 16.65
N SER A 9 13.60 16.30 17.04
CA SER A 9 13.97 16.66 18.42
C SER A 9 12.78 16.89 19.35
N ALA A 10 11.56 16.88 18.83
CA ALA A 10 10.34 17.07 19.61
C ALA A 10 9.67 15.72 19.91
N ASP A 11 9.83 15.24 21.14
CA ASP A 11 9.12 14.06 21.69
C ASP A 11 7.59 14.23 21.66
N SER A 12 7.08 15.43 21.36
CA SER A 12 5.68 15.75 21.11
C SER A 12 5.54 16.33 19.70
N PHE A 13 5.45 15.44 18.71
CA PHE A 13 5.23 15.81 17.32
C PHE A 13 3.76 16.25 17.14
N GLU A 14 3.48 17.54 17.32
CA GLU A 14 2.12 18.05 17.12
C GLU A 14 1.78 18.17 15.63
N GLU A 15 0.56 17.74 15.27
CA GLU A 15 -0.05 17.86 13.94
C GLU A 15 0.06 19.28 13.35
N PHE A 16 0.16 20.29 14.23
CA PHE A 16 0.35 21.70 13.90
C PHE A 16 1.70 22.03 13.24
N MET A 17 2.78 21.27 13.55
CA MET A 17 4.11 21.45 12.93
C MET A 17 4.27 20.64 11.64
N LEU A 18 3.42 19.62 11.44
CA LEU A 18 3.43 18.77 10.24
C LEU A 18 2.86 19.53 9.03
N GLN A 19 1.79 20.31 9.21
CA GLN A 19 1.13 21.05 8.15
C GLN A 19 2.03 22.06 7.39
N PRO A 20 2.81 22.93 8.07
CA PRO A 20 3.72 23.85 7.37
C PRO A 20 4.91 23.12 6.72
N LEU A 21 5.33 21.98 7.27
CA LEU A 21 6.34 21.13 6.65
C LEU A 21 5.78 20.50 5.36
N ILE A 22 4.58 19.95 5.40
CA ILE A 22 3.87 19.43 4.23
C ILE A 22 3.69 20.54 3.20
N ASP A 23 3.24 21.73 3.60
CA ASP A 23 3.06 22.86 2.68
C ASP A 23 4.39 23.34 2.07
N THR A 24 5.50 23.31 2.81
CA THR A 24 6.81 23.66 2.25
C THR A 24 7.36 22.58 1.31
N PHE A 25 7.06 21.31 1.56
CA PHE A 25 7.40 20.21 0.63
C PHE A 25 6.47 20.16 -0.58
N ALA A 26 5.17 20.39 -0.38
CA ALA A 26 4.13 20.40 -1.41
C ALA A 26 4.23 21.64 -2.31
N ARG A 27 4.50 22.84 -1.77
CA ARG A 27 4.77 24.03 -2.59
C ARG A 27 6.09 23.94 -3.35
N ARG A 28 7.04 23.12 -2.89
CA ARG A 28 8.29 22.86 -3.60
C ARG A 28 8.18 21.66 -4.54
N SER A 29 7.00 21.07 -4.77
CA SER A 29 6.84 19.85 -5.57
C SER A 29 7.07 20.02 -7.09
N ASP A 30 7.69 21.11 -7.53
CA ASP A 30 8.50 21.14 -8.76
C ASP A 30 9.84 20.39 -8.58
N PHE A 31 9.87 19.38 -7.71
CA PHE A 31 11.04 18.55 -7.53
C PHE A 31 11.16 17.58 -8.70
N SER A 32 12.35 17.52 -9.29
CA SER A 32 12.70 16.44 -10.22
C SER A 32 12.37 15.08 -9.61
N GLU A 33 11.91 14.14 -10.43
CA GLU A 33 11.54 12.76 -10.01
C GLU A 33 12.57 12.13 -9.05
N HIS A 34 13.85 12.38 -9.29
CA HIS A 34 14.96 11.89 -8.47
C HIS A 34 14.94 12.42 -7.03
N THR A 35 14.53 13.68 -6.83
CA THR A 35 14.47 14.26 -5.48
C THR A 35 13.32 13.69 -4.68
N TYR A 36 12.17 13.47 -5.31
CA TYR A 36 11.05 12.76 -4.67
C TYR A 36 11.46 11.35 -4.25
N LEU A 37 12.16 10.63 -5.13
CA LEU A 37 12.63 9.27 -4.87
C LEU A 37 13.63 9.23 -3.71
N TYR A 38 14.56 10.18 -3.66
CA TYR A 38 15.52 10.33 -2.56
C TYR A 38 14.82 10.59 -1.22
N VAL A 39 13.88 11.53 -1.18
CA VAL A 39 13.12 11.88 0.03
C VAL A 39 12.28 10.70 0.51
N GLN A 40 11.58 10.02 -0.39
CA GLN A 40 10.77 8.83 -0.08
C GLN A 40 11.63 7.70 0.51
N LEU A 41 12.80 7.44 -0.08
CA LEU A 41 13.72 6.41 0.42
C LEU A 41 14.30 6.78 1.79
N PHE A 42 14.70 8.05 1.97
CA PHE A 42 15.22 8.56 3.23
C PHE A 42 14.19 8.42 4.36
N LEU A 43 12.95 8.87 4.14
CA LEU A 43 11.88 8.80 5.13
C LEU A 43 11.51 7.35 5.48
N LYS A 44 11.46 6.43 4.49
CA LYS A 44 11.19 5.01 4.77
C LYS A 44 12.28 4.36 5.62
N ASN A 45 13.55 4.64 5.35
CA ASN A 45 14.66 4.16 6.19
C ASN A 45 14.56 4.72 7.61
N LEU A 46 14.12 5.97 7.75
CA LEU A 46 13.94 6.61 9.05
C LEU A 46 12.80 5.96 9.85
N VAL A 47 11.66 5.68 9.20
CA VAL A 47 10.53 4.95 9.80
C VAL A 47 10.94 3.58 10.32
N GLN A 48 11.75 2.84 9.56
CA GLN A 48 12.24 1.51 9.98
C GLN A 48 13.11 1.58 11.23
N ARG A 49 13.87 2.67 11.42
CA ARG A 49 14.78 2.84 12.56
C ARG A 49 14.10 3.39 13.81
N THR A 50 13.06 4.19 13.66
CA THR A 50 12.47 4.98 14.75
C THR A 50 11.02 4.62 15.08
N ASN A 51 10.38 3.75 14.29
CA ASN A 51 8.96 3.41 14.41
C ASN A 51 8.01 4.62 14.53
N ALA A 52 8.45 5.79 14.06
CA ALA A 52 7.68 7.02 14.17
C ALA A 52 6.47 7.00 13.23
N HIS A 53 5.26 6.88 13.79
CA HIS A 53 4.00 6.91 13.05
C HIS A 53 3.81 8.24 12.29
N ASN A 54 4.35 9.34 12.82
CA ASN A 54 4.27 10.67 12.22
C ASN A 54 4.99 10.73 10.86
N LEU A 55 6.10 10.00 10.72
CA LEU A 55 6.83 9.91 9.45
C LEU A 55 6.08 9.06 8.42
N LYS A 56 5.32 8.03 8.85
CA LYS A 56 4.43 7.29 7.95
C LYS A 56 3.33 8.20 7.39
N ARG A 57 2.76 9.07 8.23
CA ARG A 57 1.76 10.06 7.80
C ARG A 57 2.37 11.08 6.84
N LEU A 58 3.58 11.57 7.12
CA LEU A 58 4.30 12.47 6.21
C LEU A 58 4.54 11.83 4.83
N ILE A 59 4.97 10.57 4.79
CA ILE A 59 5.16 9.82 3.54
C ILE A 59 3.85 9.74 2.75
N GLN A 60 2.73 9.46 3.41
CA GLN A 60 1.41 9.38 2.79
C GLN A 60 0.95 10.73 2.24
N GLU A 61 1.10 11.82 3.01
CA GLU A 61 0.72 13.16 2.56
C GLU A 61 1.58 13.65 1.40
N LEU A 62 2.89 13.39 1.42
CA LEU A 62 3.79 13.70 0.31
C LEU A 62 3.36 12.94 -0.96
N SER A 63 3.02 11.65 -0.80
CA SER A 63 2.49 10.84 -1.90
C SER A 63 1.15 11.35 -2.42
N ASN A 64 0.21 11.73 -1.55
CA ASN A 64 -1.08 12.28 -1.96
C ASN A 64 -0.93 13.60 -2.71
N SER A 65 0.01 14.46 -2.29
CA SER A 65 0.30 15.71 -3.00
C SER A 65 0.90 15.43 -4.38
N ALA A 66 1.87 14.52 -4.49
CA ALA A 66 2.51 14.17 -5.75
C ALA A 66 1.55 13.44 -6.73
N GLU A 67 0.64 12.62 -6.20
CA GLU A 67 -0.33 11.84 -6.99
C GLU A 67 -1.35 12.73 -7.71
N LYS A 68 -1.59 13.95 -7.21
CA LYS A 68 -2.38 14.97 -7.92
C LYS A 68 -1.69 15.49 -9.18
N HIS A 69 -0.35 15.42 -9.24
CA HIS A 69 0.45 15.91 -10.36
C HIS A 69 0.81 14.79 -11.35
N ASP A 70 1.31 13.66 -10.85
CA ASP A 70 1.67 12.49 -11.65
C ASP A 70 1.32 11.19 -10.91
N PRO A 71 0.10 10.65 -11.10
CA PRO A 71 -0.34 9.44 -10.43
C PRO A 71 0.44 8.19 -10.89
N GLU A 72 0.90 8.14 -12.15
CA GLU A 72 1.63 6.99 -12.66
C GLU A 72 3.03 6.90 -12.06
N PHE A 73 3.76 8.02 -11.99
CA PHE A 73 5.08 8.07 -11.37
C PHE A 73 5.00 7.68 -9.89
N VAL A 74 4.05 8.25 -9.15
CA VAL A 74 3.88 7.94 -7.72
C VAL A 74 3.51 6.48 -7.50
N GLY A 75 2.64 5.91 -8.33
CA GLY A 75 2.31 4.49 -8.29
C GLY A 75 3.53 3.59 -8.50
N ARG A 76 4.38 3.91 -9.50
CA ARG A 76 5.64 3.19 -9.71
C ARG A 76 6.55 3.27 -8.48
N VAL A 77 6.77 4.47 -7.92
CA VAL A 77 7.62 4.66 -6.75
C VAL A 77 7.08 3.91 -5.53
N LYS A 78 5.76 3.96 -5.27
CA LYS A 78 5.12 3.21 -4.17
C LYS A 78 5.39 1.71 -4.30
N ASN A 79 5.25 1.16 -5.51
CA ASN A 79 5.51 -0.25 -5.80
C ASN A 79 6.98 -0.63 -5.59
N TYR A 80 7.91 0.16 -6.12
CA TYR A 80 9.35 -0.11 -5.96
C TYR A 80 9.83 -0.04 -4.52
N LEU A 81 9.27 0.89 -3.73
CA LEU A 81 9.63 1.06 -2.33
C LEU A 81 8.77 0.18 -1.38
N GLY A 82 7.85 -0.63 -1.90
CA GLY A 82 6.96 -1.50 -1.12
C GLY A 82 7.72 -2.57 -0.31
N LYS A 83 7.02 -3.24 0.61
CA LYS A 83 7.60 -4.33 1.42
C LYS A 83 7.77 -5.64 0.64
N SER A 84 7.04 -5.79 -0.46
CA SER A 84 7.11 -6.94 -1.36
C SER A 84 8.28 -6.79 -2.34
N ASP A 85 8.98 -7.89 -2.62
CA ASP A 85 10.05 -7.95 -3.63
C ASP A 85 9.56 -7.40 -4.99
N PRO A 86 9.98 -6.18 -5.38
CA PRO A 86 9.37 -5.44 -6.48
C PRO A 86 9.58 -6.11 -7.83
N PHE A 87 10.60 -6.98 -7.96
CA PHE A 87 10.87 -7.70 -9.20
C PHE A 87 10.11 -9.02 -9.30
N ARG A 88 9.81 -9.67 -8.17
CA ARG A 88 9.06 -10.95 -8.17
C ARG A 88 7.56 -10.76 -8.36
N PHE A 89 7.01 -9.64 -7.91
CA PHE A 89 5.55 -9.38 -7.96
C PHE A 89 5.17 -8.19 -8.87
N ALA A 90 6.08 -7.73 -9.74
CA ALA A 90 5.86 -6.62 -10.67
C ALA A 90 4.60 -6.78 -11.54
N GLY A 91 4.29 -8.01 -11.97
CA GLY A 91 3.09 -8.29 -12.75
C GLY A 91 1.81 -7.99 -11.97
N ILE A 92 1.71 -8.52 -10.76
CA ILE A 92 0.56 -8.34 -9.86
C ILE A 92 0.41 -6.87 -9.44
N SER A 93 1.50 -6.18 -9.12
CA SER A 93 1.44 -4.77 -8.76
C SER A 93 0.99 -3.90 -9.94
N SER A 94 1.42 -4.22 -11.16
CA SER A 94 0.92 -3.55 -12.37
C SER A 94 -0.58 -3.81 -12.58
N ASP A 95 -1.05 -5.02 -12.29
CA ASP A 95 -2.46 -5.37 -12.43
C ASP A 95 -3.30 -4.74 -11.31
N LEU A 96 -2.78 -4.57 -10.10
CA LEU A 96 -3.45 -3.83 -9.02
C LEU A 96 -3.65 -2.35 -9.39
N ILE A 97 -2.65 -1.71 -10.02
CA ILE A 97 -2.79 -0.34 -10.55
C ILE A 97 -3.87 -0.30 -11.65
N LYS A 98 -3.82 -1.22 -12.60
CA LYS A 98 -4.81 -1.33 -13.68
C LYS A 98 -6.22 -1.58 -13.16
N MET A 99 -6.35 -2.34 -12.06
CA MET A 99 -7.62 -2.60 -11.41
C MET A 99 -8.25 -1.31 -10.87
N GLN A 100 -7.43 -0.36 -10.40
CA GLN A 100 -7.90 0.93 -9.87
C GLN A 100 -8.25 1.94 -10.96
N SER A 101 -8.05 1.62 -12.25
CA SER A 101 -8.32 2.54 -13.33
C SER A 101 -9.82 2.78 -13.52
N HIS A 102 -10.17 3.90 -14.15
CA HIS A 102 -11.57 4.19 -14.47
C HIS A 102 -12.12 3.30 -15.59
N ASP A 103 -11.24 2.65 -16.36
CA ASP A 103 -11.61 1.77 -17.47
C ASP A 103 -12.08 0.39 -16.96
N HIS A 104 -13.34 0.08 -17.24
CA HIS A 104 -13.99 -1.17 -16.84
C HIS A 104 -13.36 -2.41 -17.50
N ILE A 105 -12.89 -2.29 -18.75
CA ILE A 105 -12.31 -3.41 -19.49
C ILE A 105 -10.96 -3.75 -18.86
N GLN A 106 -10.12 -2.74 -18.67
CA GLN A 106 -8.82 -2.88 -18.04
C GLN A 106 -8.94 -3.44 -16.61
N SER A 107 -9.92 -2.95 -15.84
CA SER A 107 -10.21 -3.43 -14.49
C SER A 107 -10.60 -4.91 -14.47
N SER A 108 -11.47 -5.35 -15.38
CA SER A 108 -11.94 -6.75 -15.43
C SER A 108 -10.84 -7.75 -15.82
N GLN A 109 -9.96 -7.37 -16.76
CA GLN A 109 -8.82 -8.18 -17.16
C GLN A 109 -7.79 -8.30 -16.04
N ALA A 110 -7.47 -7.18 -15.39
CA ALA A 110 -6.59 -7.16 -14.24
C ALA A 110 -7.12 -8.03 -13.09
N LEU A 111 -8.41 -7.92 -12.77
CA LEU A 111 -9.04 -8.71 -11.72
C LEU A 111 -8.97 -10.23 -11.98
N THR A 112 -9.09 -10.62 -13.25
CA THR A 112 -8.94 -12.02 -13.67
C THR A 112 -7.50 -12.51 -13.47
N GLN A 113 -6.50 -11.70 -13.81
CA GLN A 113 -5.09 -12.06 -13.63
C GLN A 113 -4.69 -12.14 -12.15
N ILE A 114 -5.19 -11.19 -11.35
CA ILE A 114 -5.00 -11.19 -9.89
C ILE A 114 -5.63 -12.46 -9.30
N TYR A 115 -6.88 -12.78 -9.63
CA TYR A 115 -7.56 -13.99 -9.14
C TYR A 115 -6.80 -15.27 -9.49
N ARG A 116 -6.28 -15.39 -10.72
CA ARG A 116 -5.45 -16.53 -11.14
C ARG A 116 -4.16 -16.63 -10.35
N SER A 117 -3.52 -15.50 -10.07
CA SER A 117 -2.26 -15.45 -9.33
C SER A 117 -2.45 -15.89 -7.87
N TYR A 118 -3.53 -15.46 -7.22
CA TYR A 118 -3.86 -15.86 -5.84
C TYR A 118 -4.47 -17.26 -5.73
N SER A 119 -5.10 -17.77 -6.80
CA SER A 119 -5.55 -19.18 -6.88
C SER A 119 -4.42 -20.15 -7.24
N SER A 120 -3.21 -19.66 -7.50
CA SER A 120 -2.06 -20.50 -7.87
C SER A 120 -1.42 -21.16 -6.63
N PRO A 121 -0.68 -22.28 -6.79
CA PRO A 121 -0.08 -23.00 -5.65
C PRO A 121 0.99 -22.19 -4.90
N ASN A 122 1.51 -21.11 -5.48
CA ASN A 122 2.47 -20.20 -4.87
C ASN A 122 1.92 -18.77 -4.91
N PRO A 123 0.94 -18.43 -4.03
CA PRO A 123 0.31 -17.13 -4.07
C PRO A 123 1.29 -16.01 -3.65
N PRO A 124 1.13 -14.80 -4.19
CA PRO A 124 1.90 -13.64 -3.78
C PRO A 124 1.53 -13.17 -2.35
N PRO A 125 2.36 -12.31 -1.72
CA PRO A 125 2.10 -11.81 -0.37
C PRO A 125 0.75 -11.09 -0.27
N LEU A 126 -0.03 -11.45 0.75
CA LEU A 126 -1.35 -10.88 1.02
C LEU A 126 -1.30 -9.38 1.38
N GLU A 127 -0.14 -8.88 1.78
CA GLU A 127 0.12 -7.46 2.04
C GLU A 127 -0.24 -6.57 0.83
N LEU A 128 -0.12 -7.10 -0.39
CA LEU A 128 -0.47 -6.40 -1.63
C LEU A 128 -1.98 -6.21 -1.81
N LEU A 129 -2.79 -7.16 -1.33
CA LEU A 129 -4.25 -7.05 -1.34
C LEU A 129 -4.77 -6.14 -0.22
N GLN A 130 -4.00 -6.00 0.87
CA GLN A 130 -4.36 -5.20 2.04
C GLN A 130 -4.06 -3.70 1.87
N GLU A 131 -3.56 -3.28 0.71
CA GLU A 131 -3.39 -1.86 0.42
C GLU A 131 -4.76 -1.15 0.37
N LEU A 132 -4.89 -0.04 1.10
CA LEU A 132 -6.15 0.69 1.25
C LEU A 132 -6.84 1.05 -0.09
N PRO A 133 -6.12 1.50 -1.14
CA PRO A 133 -6.75 1.81 -2.43
C PRO A 133 -7.36 0.56 -3.11
N VAL A 134 -6.75 -0.61 -2.94
CA VAL A 134 -7.24 -1.90 -3.46
C VAL A 134 -8.52 -2.30 -2.72
N LEU A 135 -8.50 -2.24 -1.38
CA LEU A 135 -9.67 -2.57 -0.55
C LEU A 135 -10.86 -1.66 -0.84
N ASN A 136 -10.63 -0.34 -0.94
CA ASN A 136 -11.69 0.61 -1.29
C ASN A 136 -12.30 0.29 -2.64
N PHE A 137 -11.49 -0.07 -3.64
CA PHE A 137 -12.00 -0.49 -4.94
C PHE A 137 -12.87 -1.76 -4.85
N LEU A 138 -12.43 -2.79 -4.11
CA LEU A 138 -13.18 -4.04 -3.98
C LEU A 138 -14.52 -3.82 -3.27
N VAL A 139 -14.52 -3.02 -2.20
CA VAL A 139 -15.73 -2.65 -1.45
C VAL A 139 -16.66 -1.79 -2.31
N ASP A 140 -16.14 -0.74 -2.97
CA ASP A 140 -16.94 0.10 -3.86
C ASP A 140 -17.55 -0.72 -5.01
N SER A 141 -16.81 -1.70 -5.54
CA SER A 141 -17.29 -2.54 -6.63
C SER A 141 -18.42 -3.50 -6.22
N LEU A 142 -18.47 -3.94 -4.97
CA LEU A 142 -19.53 -4.81 -4.45
C LEU A 142 -20.74 -4.03 -3.90
N PHE A 143 -20.50 -2.90 -3.23
CA PHE A 143 -21.52 -2.24 -2.43
C PHE A 143 -22.03 -0.92 -3.02
N CYS A 144 -21.38 -0.36 -4.05
CA CYS A 144 -21.88 0.82 -4.75
C CYS A 144 -22.61 0.46 -6.06
N PRO A 145 -23.96 0.40 -6.07
CA PRO A 145 -24.75 0.06 -7.27
C PRO A 145 -24.59 1.06 -8.43
N ARG A 146 -24.03 2.25 -8.16
CA ARG A 146 -23.89 3.34 -9.11
C ARG A 146 -22.66 3.26 -10.02
N ARG A 147 -21.64 2.44 -9.69
CA ARG A 147 -20.31 2.59 -10.32
C ARG A 147 -19.92 1.56 -11.36
N ARG A 148 -20.38 0.30 -11.33
CA ARG A 148 -20.15 -0.68 -12.41
C ARG A 148 -21.07 -1.90 -12.25
N SER A 149 -21.74 -2.33 -13.31
CA SER A 149 -22.36 -3.66 -13.38
C SER A 149 -21.30 -4.68 -13.79
N PHE A 150 -20.67 -5.34 -12.83
CA PHE A 150 -19.80 -6.48 -13.13
C PHE A 150 -20.65 -7.72 -13.46
N SER A 151 -20.10 -8.68 -14.21
CA SER A 151 -20.77 -9.97 -14.38
C SER A 151 -20.75 -10.75 -13.06
N ARG A 152 -21.70 -11.66 -12.87
CA ARG A 152 -21.78 -12.52 -11.68
C ARG A 152 -20.48 -13.28 -11.39
N GLU A 153 -19.78 -13.72 -12.44
CA GLU A 153 -18.47 -14.38 -12.32
C GLU A 153 -17.38 -13.46 -11.75
N MET A 154 -17.46 -12.15 -12.03
CA MET A 154 -16.51 -11.17 -11.52
C MET A 154 -16.83 -10.80 -10.07
N GLU A 155 -18.12 -10.76 -9.70
CA GLU A 155 -18.55 -10.58 -8.32
C GLU A 155 -18.01 -11.70 -7.43
N ASP A 156 -18.13 -12.97 -7.84
CA ASP A 156 -17.60 -14.12 -7.11
C ASP A 156 -16.07 -14.02 -6.90
N ARG A 157 -15.33 -13.54 -7.91
CA ARG A 157 -13.88 -13.31 -7.81
C ARG A 157 -13.53 -12.17 -6.87
N ILE A 158 -14.30 -11.09 -6.86
CA ILE A 158 -14.12 -9.96 -5.95
C ILE A 158 -14.36 -10.42 -4.51
N VAL A 159 -15.43 -11.18 -4.27
CA VAL A 159 -15.75 -11.75 -2.95
C VAL A 159 -14.64 -12.68 -2.48
N PHE A 160 -14.11 -13.55 -3.35
CA PHE A 160 -12.96 -14.40 -3.04
C PHE A 160 -11.74 -13.57 -2.60
N LEU A 161 -11.32 -12.58 -3.40
CA LEU A 161 -10.16 -11.75 -3.08
C LEU A 161 -10.34 -10.95 -1.78
N LEU A 162 -11.54 -10.42 -1.55
CA LEU A 162 -11.85 -9.68 -0.32
C LEU A 162 -11.81 -10.59 0.90
N SER A 163 -12.41 -11.79 0.81
CA SER A 163 -12.36 -12.78 1.88
C SER A 163 -10.91 -13.19 2.20
N LEU A 164 -10.07 -13.36 1.17
CA LEU A 164 -8.68 -13.72 1.34
C LEU A 164 -7.88 -12.60 2.03
N ALA A 165 -8.15 -11.34 1.68
CA ALA A 165 -7.52 -10.18 2.30
C ALA A 165 -7.88 -10.05 3.79
N CYS A 166 -9.15 -10.32 4.14
CA CYS A 166 -9.68 -10.22 5.51
C CYS A 166 -9.35 -11.44 6.40
N ALA A 167 -9.25 -12.64 5.82
CA ALA A 167 -8.99 -13.86 6.58
C ALA A 167 -7.54 -13.99 7.05
N SER A 168 -6.61 -13.23 6.45
CA SER A 168 -5.21 -13.27 6.83
C SER A 168 -4.96 -12.51 8.13
N PRO A 169 -4.30 -13.11 9.14
CA PRO A 169 -3.81 -12.36 10.28
C PRO A 169 -2.77 -11.32 9.80
N PRO A 170 -2.71 -10.13 10.43
CA PRO A 170 -1.61 -9.21 10.19
C PRO A 170 -0.33 -9.91 10.62
N LEU A 171 0.63 -10.09 9.70
CA LEU A 171 1.98 -10.55 10.04
C LEU A 171 2.70 -9.45 10.83
N SER A 172 2.33 -9.29 12.09
CA SER A 172 3.22 -8.75 13.12
C SER A 172 4.20 -9.85 13.48
N ALA A 173 5.39 -9.81 12.86
CA ALA A 173 6.55 -10.46 13.44
C ALA A 173 6.84 -9.76 14.77
N ASP A 174 6.37 -10.36 15.87
CA ASP A 174 7.11 -10.57 17.11
C ASP A 174 6.30 -11.53 18.01
N ASN A 175 6.99 -12.54 18.55
CA ASN A 175 6.52 -13.62 19.44
C ASN A 175 5.89 -14.87 18.79
N CYS A 176 6.74 -15.69 18.18
CA CYS A 176 6.62 -17.13 18.37
C CYS A 176 7.19 -17.50 19.76
N PRO A 177 6.39 -17.96 20.74
CA PRO A 177 6.94 -18.86 21.74
C PRO A 177 7.15 -20.22 21.07
N SER A 178 8.41 -20.64 21.08
CA SER A 178 8.88 -21.97 20.75
C SER A 178 7.95 -23.07 21.27
N SER A 179 7.67 -24.01 20.38
CA SER A 179 7.35 -25.41 20.66
C SER A 179 7.55 -25.88 22.10
N SER A 180 6.47 -26.28 22.76
CA SER A 180 6.53 -27.36 23.74
C SER A 180 5.43 -28.38 23.42
N SER A 181 5.85 -29.41 22.70
CA SER A 181 5.26 -30.73 22.72
C SER A 181 4.97 -31.19 24.16
N SER A 182 3.76 -31.65 24.43
CA SER A 182 3.53 -32.73 25.39
C SER A 182 2.36 -33.58 24.94
N SER A 183 2.71 -34.62 24.19
CA SER A 183 1.98 -35.88 24.10
C SER A 183 2.05 -36.62 25.43
N SER A 184 0.90 -37.04 25.96
CA SER A 184 0.65 -38.29 26.71
C SER A 184 -0.82 -38.22 27.15
N SER A 185 -1.77 -39.03 26.67
CA SER A 185 -1.83 -40.51 26.67
C SER A 185 -1.61 -41.08 28.06
N SER A 186 -2.66 -41.09 28.88
CA SER A 186 -3.22 -42.25 29.60
C SER A 186 -4.52 -41.85 30.28
#